data_AF-A0A968XGW2-F1
#
_entry.id   AF-A0A968XGW2-F1
#
_cell.length_a   1.000
_cell.length_b   1.000
_cell.length_c   1.000
_cell.angle_alpha   90.00
_cell.angle_beta   90.00
_cell.angle_gamma   90.00
#
_symmetry.space_group_name_H-M   'P 1'
#
loop_
_entity.id
_entity.type
_entity.pdbx_description
1 polymer ?
#
loop_
_entity_poly.entity_id
_entity_poly.type
_entity_poly.pdbx_seq_one_letter_code
_entity_poly.pdbx_strand_id
1 'polypeptide(L)'
;MQVLDTRPQAAIPETQFRCAFVPLKQDGTTGASFDLYGTIPAAPQGHQPNDKFPLMLGSGTDSAFAGSAMVNPIEASPWFRDYQISRQVGTAQYVINLKLRREGASVAYVTVYDSAWGEPSDKSEGEPYRYDAVGHCATNFSPSVQKQ
;
A
#
# COMPACT_ATOMS: atom_id res chain seq x y z
N MET A 1 -14.97 -29.53 -0.68
CA MET A 1 -14.18 -29.15 -1.87
C MET A 1 -14.50 -27.70 -2.17
N GLN A 2 -13.58 -26.77 -1.87
CA GLN A 2 -13.69 -25.40 -2.36
C GLN A 2 -13.33 -25.42 -3.84
N VAL A 3 -14.27 -24.99 -4.69
CA VAL A 3 -13.99 -24.74 -6.10
C VAL A 3 -13.10 -23.51 -6.12
N LEU A 4 -11.80 -23.71 -6.35
CA LEU A 4 -10.91 -22.63 -6.75
C LEU A 4 -11.51 -22.04 -8.04
N ASP A 5 -12.00 -20.80 -7.96
CA ASP A 5 -12.54 -20.07 -9.11
C ASP A 5 -11.35 -19.80 -10.05
N THR A 6 -11.10 -20.74 -10.97
CA THR A 6 -9.96 -20.72 -11.92
C THR A 6 -10.19 -19.77 -13.09
N ARG A 7 -10.87 -18.65 -12.86
CA ARG A 7 -10.92 -17.60 -13.87
C ARG A 7 -9.50 -17.10 -14.10
N PRO A 8 -9.01 -17.08 -15.35
CA PRO A 8 -7.70 -16.50 -15.62
C PRO A 8 -7.73 -15.05 -15.13
N GLN A 9 -6.90 -14.74 -14.13
CA GLN A 9 -6.75 -13.36 -13.65
C GLN A 9 -6.30 -12.51 -14.84
N ALA A 10 -7.15 -11.58 -15.25
CA ALA A 10 -6.83 -10.64 -16.30
C ALA A 10 -5.55 -9.88 -15.94
N ALA A 11 -4.74 -9.55 -16.94
CA ALA A 11 -3.54 -8.75 -16.74
C ALA A 11 -3.89 -7.47 -15.96
N ILE A 12 -3.14 -7.19 -14.90
CA ILE A 12 -3.28 -5.97 -14.11
C ILE A 12 -2.42 -4.93 -14.81
N PRO A 13 -2.99 -3.89 -15.44
CA PRO A 13 -2.16 -2.90 -16.09
C PRO A 13 -1.47 -1.98 -15.07
N GLU A 14 -0.49 -1.25 -15.59
CA GLU A 14 0.26 -0.26 -14.84
C GLU A 14 -0.67 0.74 -14.14
N THR A 15 -0.37 1.06 -12.88
CA THR A 15 -1.13 2.01 -12.07
C THR A 15 -0.18 3.04 -11.47
N GLN A 16 -0.35 4.30 -11.86
CA GLN A 16 0.34 5.41 -11.23
C GLN A 16 -0.49 5.92 -10.06
N PHE A 17 0.16 6.22 -8.95
CA PHE A 17 -0.50 6.78 -7.77
C PHE A 17 0.30 7.91 -7.16
N ARG A 18 -0.42 8.83 -6.52
CA ARG A 18 0.12 9.84 -5.61
C ARG A 18 -0.83 10.01 -4.45
N CYS A 19 -0.32 9.88 -3.24
CA CYS A 19 -1.07 9.97 -2.01
C CYS A 19 -0.51 11.09 -1.14
N ALA A 20 -1.38 11.96 -0.64
CA ALA A 20 -1.06 12.94 0.39
C ALA A 20 -1.38 12.33 1.75
N PHE A 21 -0.36 12.14 2.58
CA PHE A 21 -0.44 11.50 3.89
C PHE A 21 -0.41 12.52 5.03
N VAL A 22 -1.10 12.16 6.11
CA VAL A 22 -1.06 12.82 7.41
C VAL A 22 -0.58 11.79 8.44
N PRO A 23 0.56 12.02 9.11
CA PRO A 23 1.03 11.16 10.18
C PRO A 23 0.08 11.18 11.38
N LEU A 24 -0.16 10.02 11.96
CA LEU A 24 -0.93 9.82 13.19
C LEU A 24 0.06 9.74 14.36
N LYS A 25 0.11 10.78 15.20
CA LYS A 25 0.88 10.65 16.44
C LYS A 25 0.05 9.98 17.52
N GLN A 26 0.73 9.22 18.37
CA GLN A 26 0.10 8.52 19.50
C GLN A 26 -0.48 9.47 20.56
N ASP A 27 -0.07 10.75 20.55
CA ASP A 27 -0.59 11.80 21.44
C ASP A 27 -1.87 12.48 20.90
N GLY A 28 -2.40 12.02 19.76
CA GLY A 28 -3.59 12.58 19.11
C GLY A 28 -3.32 13.81 18.25
N THR A 29 -2.06 14.26 18.13
CA THR A 29 -1.69 15.34 17.21
C THR A 29 -1.33 14.80 15.83
N THR A 30 -1.44 15.64 14.80
CA THR A 30 -0.99 15.28 13.44
C THR A 30 0.45 15.71 13.23
N GLY A 31 1.24 14.88 12.55
CA GLY A 31 2.57 15.26 12.07
C GLY A 31 2.51 16.21 10.87
N ALA A 32 3.67 16.61 10.35
CA ALA A 32 3.74 17.32 9.08
C ALA A 32 3.32 16.38 7.94
N SER A 33 2.41 16.84 7.08
CA SER A 33 1.96 16.07 5.92
C SER A 33 3.11 15.81 4.94
N PHE A 34 3.03 14.69 4.24
CA PHE A 34 3.98 14.32 3.20
C PHE A 34 3.28 13.67 2.02
N ASP A 35 3.88 13.77 0.83
CA ASP A 35 3.40 13.05 -0.35
C ASP A 35 4.21 11.76 -0.54
N LEU A 36 3.53 10.72 -1.02
CA LEU A 36 4.13 9.47 -1.49
C LEU A 36 3.57 9.14 -2.87
N TYR A 37 4.44 8.80 -3.81
CA TYR A 37 4.04 8.49 -5.17
C TYR A 37 4.88 7.37 -5.77
N GLY A 38 4.33 6.72 -6.78
CA GLY A 38 5.01 5.64 -7.49
C GLY A 38 4.19 5.10 -8.65
N THR A 39 4.82 4.18 -9.37
CA THR A 39 4.20 3.45 -10.49
C THR A 39 4.25 1.97 -10.17
N ILE A 40 3.08 1.36 -10.05
CA ILE A 40 2.93 -0.08 -9.91
C ILE A 40 3.02 -0.68 -11.31
N PRO A 41 4.00 -1.57 -11.58
CA PRO A 41 4.18 -2.16 -12.91
C PRO A 41 2.99 -3.06 -13.27
N ALA A 42 2.83 -3.32 -14.57
CA ALA A 42 1.81 -4.25 -15.03
C ALA A 42 2.13 -5.69 -14.58
N ALA A 43 1.12 -6.40 -14.05
CA ALA A 43 1.22 -7.84 -13.79
C ALA A 43 0.75 -8.62 -15.02
N PRO A 44 1.53 -9.62 -15.49
CA PRO A 44 1.11 -10.47 -16.59
C PRO A 44 -0.12 -11.29 -16.22
N GLN A 45 -0.83 -11.78 -17.24
CA GLN A 45 -1.97 -12.68 -17.05
C GLN A 45 -1.52 -13.97 -16.34
N GLY A 46 -2.29 -14.44 -15.35
CA GLY A 46 -1.95 -15.66 -14.59
C GLY A 46 -0.98 -15.45 -13.41
N HIS A 47 -0.69 -14.20 -13.07
CA HIS A 47 0.01 -13.82 -11.84
C HIS A 47 -0.64 -14.43 -10.59
N GLN A 48 0.16 -14.86 -9.61
CA GLN A 48 -0.39 -15.39 -8.37
C GLN A 48 -0.62 -14.26 -7.35
N PRO A 49 -1.66 -14.32 -6.49
CA PRO A 49 -2.00 -13.30 -5.47
C PRO A 49 -0.92 -12.96 -4.42
N ASN A 50 0.29 -13.53 -4.51
CA ASN A 50 1.40 -13.33 -3.57
C ASN A 50 2.74 -12.99 -4.23
N ASP A 51 2.77 -12.97 -5.57
CA ASP A 51 4.00 -12.69 -6.30
C ASP A 51 4.26 -11.18 -6.23
N LYS A 52 5.39 -10.81 -5.63
CA LYS A 52 5.75 -9.42 -5.34
C LYS A 52 6.53 -8.79 -6.50
N PHE A 53 6.25 -7.52 -6.78
CA PHE A 53 7.00 -6.74 -7.77
C PHE A 53 7.88 -5.68 -7.10
N PRO A 54 9.09 -5.45 -7.63
CA PRO A 54 9.85 -4.27 -7.24
C PRO A 54 9.14 -3.01 -7.75
N LEU A 55 9.12 -1.97 -6.93
CA LEU A 55 8.78 -0.61 -7.34
C LEU A 55 9.72 0.40 -6.69
N MET A 56 9.76 1.59 -7.26
CA MET A 56 10.45 2.73 -6.67
C MET A 56 9.43 3.72 -6.15
N LEU A 57 9.51 4.04 -4.86
CA LEU A 57 8.71 5.07 -4.22
C LEU A 57 9.45 6.41 -4.23
N GLY A 58 8.73 7.48 -4.55
CA GLY A 58 9.19 8.84 -4.31
C GLY A 58 8.39 9.48 -3.17
N SER A 59 9.04 10.31 -2.37
CA SER A 59 8.36 11.14 -1.36
C SER A 59 8.84 12.59 -1.44
N GLY A 60 7.92 13.53 -1.22
CA GLY A 60 8.20 14.96 -1.31
C GLY A 60 8.98 15.54 -0.12
N THR A 61 8.80 14.98 1.08
CA THR A 61 9.34 15.57 2.33
C THR A 61 9.88 14.54 3.32
N ASP A 62 9.47 13.26 3.23
CA ASP A 62 9.89 12.23 4.18
C ASP A 62 10.64 11.08 3.48
N SER A 63 11.95 11.02 3.71
CA SER A 63 12.83 9.99 3.12
C SER A 63 12.61 8.59 3.71
N ALA A 64 11.89 8.47 4.84
CA ALA A 64 11.48 7.18 5.39
C ALA A 64 10.43 6.48 4.52
N PHE A 65 9.92 7.12 3.47
CA PHE A 65 8.98 6.51 2.51
C PHE A 65 9.49 6.44 1.07
N ALA A 66 10.61 7.09 0.75
CA ALA A 66 11.20 7.05 -0.60
C ALA A 66 12.20 5.90 -0.77
N GLY A 67 12.20 5.22 -1.92
CA GLY A 67 13.19 4.20 -2.27
C GLY A 67 12.57 2.87 -2.74
N SER A 68 13.41 1.84 -2.80
CA SER A 68 12.99 0.50 -3.26
C SER A 68 11.98 -0.12 -2.30
N ALA A 69 10.90 -0.66 -2.86
CA ALA A 69 9.84 -1.34 -2.14
C ALA A 69 9.30 -2.53 -2.95
N MET A 70 8.55 -3.41 -2.30
CA MET A 70 7.89 -4.54 -2.94
C MET A 70 6.38 -4.38 -2.87
N VAL A 71 5.67 -4.52 -3.99
CA VAL A 71 4.20 -4.50 -4.04
C VAL A 71 3.63 -5.87 -4.27
N ASN A 72 2.59 -6.20 -3.51
CA ASN A 72 1.75 -7.36 -3.73
C ASN A 72 0.31 -6.91 -4.04
N PRO A 73 -0.28 -7.31 -5.19
CA PRO A 73 -1.72 -7.18 -5.41
C PRO A 73 -2.48 -8.08 -4.44
N ILE A 74 -3.48 -7.54 -3.73
CA ILE A 74 -4.37 -8.29 -2.85
C ILE A 74 -5.73 -8.45 -3.54
N GLU A 75 -6.48 -9.48 -3.17
CA GLU A 75 -7.86 -9.69 -3.64
C GLU A 75 -8.70 -8.41 -3.43
N ALA A 76 -9.14 -7.83 -4.55
CA ALA A 76 -9.77 -6.52 -4.58
C ALA A 76 -11.29 -6.65 -4.34
N SER A 77 -11.72 -6.64 -3.08
CA SER A 77 -13.14 -6.51 -2.71
C SER A 77 -13.29 -5.74 -1.39
N PRO A 78 -13.99 -4.59 -1.34
CA PRO A 78 -14.80 -3.93 -2.37
C PRO A 78 -14.03 -2.93 -3.26
N TRP A 79 -12.70 -2.95 -3.26
CA TRP A 79 -11.87 -1.98 -3.97
C TRP A 79 -11.70 -2.34 -5.44
N PHE A 80 -11.42 -1.33 -6.29
CA PHE A 80 -11.06 -1.62 -7.68
C PHE A 80 -9.68 -2.29 -7.74
N ARG A 81 -8.74 -1.82 -6.92
CA ARG A 81 -7.45 -2.47 -6.69
C ARG A 81 -7.06 -2.30 -5.23
N ASP A 82 -6.52 -3.35 -4.65
CA ASP A 82 -5.89 -3.33 -3.33
C ASP A 82 -4.44 -3.78 -3.49
N TYR A 83 -3.51 -3.00 -2.97
CA TYR A 83 -2.09 -3.27 -3.06
C TYR A 83 -1.45 -3.11 -1.69
N GLN A 84 -0.59 -4.05 -1.33
CA GLN A 84 0.27 -3.92 -0.17
C GLN A 84 1.70 -3.66 -0.62
N ILE A 85 2.23 -2.50 -0.26
CA ILE A 85 3.61 -2.10 -0.53
C ILE A 85 4.40 -2.24 0.76
N SER A 86 5.42 -3.08 0.75
CA SER A 86 6.31 -3.29 1.89
C SER A 86 7.68 -2.67 1.64
N ARG A 87 8.19 -1.94 2.62
CA ARG A 87 9.54 -1.36 2.61
C ARG A 87 10.21 -1.58 3.96
N GLN A 88 11.49 -1.93 3.95
CA GLN A 88 12.30 -2.02 5.16
C GLN A 88 13.23 -0.80 5.27
N VAL A 89 13.27 -0.20 6.46
CA VAL A 89 14.15 0.93 6.81
C VAL A 89 14.82 0.62 8.14
N GLY A 90 16.08 0.18 8.10
CA GLY A 90 16.76 -0.33 9.30
C GLY A 90 16.06 -1.58 9.85
N THR A 91 15.63 -1.52 11.12
CA THR A 91 14.88 -2.60 11.79
C THR A 91 13.36 -2.50 11.59
N ALA A 92 12.88 -1.36 11.10
CA ALA A 92 11.45 -1.12 10.90
C ALA A 92 10.98 -1.59 9.52
N GLN A 93 9.84 -2.27 9.49
CA GLN A 93 9.10 -2.64 8.30
C GLN A 93 7.85 -1.76 8.17
N TYR A 94 7.82 -0.97 7.11
CA TYR A 94 6.70 -0.13 6.72
C TYR A 94 5.82 -0.89 5.72
N VAL A 95 4.51 -0.90 5.96
CA VAL A 95 3.52 -1.51 5.09
C VAL A 95 2.49 -0.47 4.71
N ILE A 96 2.47 -0.07 3.45
CA ILE A 96 1.46 0.83 2.88
C ILE A 96 0.39 -0.04 2.24
N ASN A 97 -0.85 0.10 2.69
CA ASN A 97 -2.00 -0.53 2.07
C ASN A 97 -2.69 0.52 1.21
N LEU A 98 -2.69 0.32 -0.10
CA LEU A 98 -3.18 1.23 -1.11
C LEU A 98 -4.49 0.70 -1.69
N LYS A 99 -5.58 1.39 -1.36
CA LYS A 99 -6.95 1.00 -1.67
C LYS A 99 -7.55 1.95 -2.70
N LEU A 100 -7.63 1.47 -3.94
CA LEU A 100 -7.93 2.28 -5.11
C LEU A 100 -9.33 2.03 -5.61
N ARG A 101 -10.02 3.10 -6.01
CA ARG A 101 -11.31 3.04 -6.71
C ARG A 101 -11.15 3.54 -8.14
N ARG A 102 -12.03 3.08 -9.03
CA ARG A 102 -12.17 3.70 -10.37
C ARG A 102 -12.72 5.12 -10.25
N GLU A 103 -13.67 5.29 -9.36
CA GLU A 103 -14.42 6.53 -9.14
C GLU A 103 -14.57 6.76 -7.63
N GLY A 104 -14.51 8.03 -7.22
CA GLY A 104 -14.55 8.43 -5.82
C GLY A 104 -13.19 8.40 -5.12
N ALA A 105 -13.20 8.39 -3.79
CA ALA A 105 -11.99 8.52 -2.99
C ALA A 105 -11.19 7.20 -2.93
N SER A 106 -9.95 7.26 -3.40
CA SER A 106 -8.93 6.25 -3.09
C SER A 106 -8.20 6.66 -1.82
N VAL A 107 -7.79 5.67 -1.02
CA VAL A 107 -7.16 5.89 0.28
C VAL A 107 -5.93 5.01 0.42
N ALA A 108 -5.01 5.44 1.27
CA ALA A 108 -3.91 4.61 1.72
C ALA A 108 -3.71 4.77 3.22
N TYR A 109 -3.16 3.75 3.85
CA TYR A 109 -2.71 3.83 5.24
C TYR A 109 -1.40 3.08 5.41
N VAL A 110 -0.58 3.58 6.32
CA VAL A 110 0.72 3.04 6.67
C VAL A 110 0.60 2.36 8.02
N THR A 111 1.07 1.11 8.09
CA THR A 111 1.41 0.46 9.34
C THR A 111 2.92 0.27 9.44
N VAL A 112 3.45 0.37 10.65
CA VAL A 112 4.87 0.17 10.93
C VAL A 112 5.01 -0.93 11.95
N TYR A 113 5.84 -1.91 11.62
CA TYR A 113 6.36 -2.92 12.53
C TYR A 113 7.81 -2.58 12.86
N ASP A 114 8.16 -2.47 14.13
CA ASP A 114 9.56 -2.33 14.55
C ASP A 114 9.84 -3.24 15.73
N SER A 115 10.74 -4.21 15.53
CA SER A 115 11.11 -5.17 16.56
C SER A 115 11.84 -4.51 17.75
N ALA A 116 12.38 -3.30 17.56
CA ALA A 116 13.01 -2.53 18.64
C ALA A 116 11.99 -1.98 19.66
N TRP A 117 10.69 -1.96 19.34
CA TRP A 117 9.65 -1.49 20.27
C TRP A 117 9.28 -2.51 21.36
N GLY A 118 9.89 -3.70 21.33
CA GLY A 118 9.68 -4.77 22.31
C GLY A 118 8.42 -5.59 22.04
N GLU A 119 8.39 -6.82 22.57
CA GLU A 119 7.16 -7.60 22.67
C GLU A 119 6.19 -6.92 23.65
N PRO A 120 4.87 -6.93 23.39
CA PRO A 120 3.90 -6.37 24.32
C PRO A 120 4.02 -7.08 25.67
N SER A 121 4.49 -6.35 26.69
CA SER A 121 4.53 -6.83 28.06
C SER A 121 3.10 -6.93 28.58
N ASP A 122 2.61 -8.16 28.74
CA ASP A 122 1.40 -8.55 29.48
C ASP A 122 0.06 -7.91 29.03
N LYS A 123 -0.76 -8.75 28.36
CA LYS A 123 -2.23 -8.67 28.29
C LYS A 123 -2.86 -7.49 27.54
N SER A 124 -2.20 -7.00 26.51
CA SER A 124 -2.89 -6.34 25.39
C SER A 124 -2.33 -6.91 24.09
N GLU A 125 -3.04 -7.90 23.54
CA GLU A 125 -2.74 -8.56 22.28
C GLU A 125 -2.78 -7.55 21.13
N GLY A 126 -1.64 -6.93 20.87
CA GLY A 126 -1.34 -6.25 19.63
C GLY A 126 0.11 -6.53 19.33
N GLU A 127 0.39 -7.33 18.29
CA GLU A 127 1.72 -7.42 17.69
C GLU A 127 2.33 -5.99 17.54
N PRO A 128 3.66 -5.79 17.44
CA PRO A 128 4.29 -4.46 17.48
C PRO A 128 4.07 -3.63 16.19
N TYR A 129 2.81 -3.55 15.75
CA TYR A 129 2.29 -2.77 14.65
C TYR A 129 1.65 -1.51 15.19
N ARG A 130 1.94 -0.38 14.54
CA ARG A 130 1.26 0.90 14.79
C ARG A 130 0.73 1.46 13.48
N TYR A 131 -0.45 2.07 13.51
CA TYR A 131 -0.90 2.93 12.43
C TYR A 131 -0.08 4.21 12.47
N ASP A 132 0.62 4.51 11.38
CA ASP A 132 1.60 5.58 11.33
C ASP A 132 1.11 6.78 10.51
N ALA A 133 0.39 6.53 9.41
CA ALA A 133 -0.16 7.59 8.58
C ALA A 133 -1.41 7.13 7.81
N VAL A 134 -2.26 8.08 7.44
CA VAL A 134 -3.39 7.89 6.52
C VAL A 134 -3.33 8.91 5.41
N GLY A 135 -3.74 8.55 4.20
CA GLY A 135 -3.63 9.43 3.05
C GLY A 135 -4.74 9.28 2.03
N HIS A 136 -4.97 10.36 1.30
CA HIS A 136 -5.87 10.40 0.16
C HIS A 136 -5.07 10.27 -1.13
N CYS A 137 -5.53 9.40 -2.03
CA CYS A 137 -4.79 9.05 -3.23
C CYS A 137 -5.50 9.49 -4.51
N ALA A 138 -4.72 10.05 -5.43
CA ALA A 138 -5.07 10.18 -6.83
C ALA A 138 -4.39 9.07 -7.62
N THR A 139 -5.09 8.52 -8.61
CA THR A 139 -4.61 7.38 -9.41
C THR A 139 -4.87 7.57 -10.89
N ASN A 140 -3.94 7.11 -11.70
CA ASN A 140 -4.11 6.99 -13.14
C ASN A 140 -3.86 5.53 -13.56
N PHE A 141 -4.83 4.92 -14.25
CA PHE A 141 -4.77 3.54 -14.71
C PHE A 141 -4.45 3.54 -16.21
N SER A 142 -3.40 2.82 -16.61
CA SER A 142 -3.05 2.60 -18.02
C SER A 142 -3.78 1.36 -18.59
N PRO A 143 -4.04 1.25 -19.91
CA PRO A 143 -4.27 2.40 -20.78
C PRO A 143 -5.38 3.26 -20.18
N SER A 144 -5.30 4.57 -20.36
CA SER A 144 -6.33 5.51 -19.94
C SER A 144 -7.67 4.97 -20.43
N VAL A 145 -8.53 4.54 -19.50
CA VAL A 145 -9.82 3.94 -19.83
C VAL A 145 -10.61 5.02 -20.56
N GLN A 146 -10.64 4.94 -21.89
CA GLN A 146 -11.56 5.74 -22.68
C GLN A 146 -12.94 5.36 -22.17
N LYS A 147 -13.64 6.34 -21.59
CA LYS A 147 -15.06 6.20 -21.27
C LYS A 147 -15.75 5.75 -22.55
N GLN A 148 -16.19 4.49 -22.58
CA GLN A 148 -17.18 4.03 -23.57
C GLN A 148 -18.57 4.35 -23.03
#